data_AF-A0A2H1JMD3-F1
#
_entry.id   AF-A0A2H1JMD3-F1
#
_cell.length_a   1.000
_cell.length_b   1.000
_cell.length_c   1.000
_cell.angle_alpha   90.00
_cell.angle_beta   90.00
_cell.angle_gamma   90.00
#
_symmetry.space_group_name_H-M   'P 1'
#
loop_
_entity.id
_entity.type
_entity.pdbx_description
1 polymer ?
#
loop_
_entity_poly.entity_id
_entity_poly.type
_entity_poly.pdbx_seq_one_letter_code
_entity_poly.pdbx_strand_id
1 'polypeptide(L)'
;MTTLIGVGDIVGWSADGVMVLECKNRPAPQHEPTTGRLARQRRRGEQLETYLTSSTLDEGDFVRQAHAISLPSPDWAAVAGLLERCEASPTNVAVHSLGPNDILVAATSQATVEQVGRVMAALGDSKNPSVAFYSELIDTASYRLMAPSSYPIGGERRWRLLEGDLQLVRLVDTGNFAAGFDHEGAAVTLVPERSAGRLNLRIDIDGQEYTKFTHQLAEFCLWMPVPLAALRLTLIDYARILLNDRASIAELGDSRDLAPGDNVKYATIYRPD
;
A
#
# COMPACT_ATOMS: atom_id res chain seq x y z
N MET A 1 0.75 -3.15 -12.72
CA MET A 1 1.45 -2.19 -11.84
C MET A 1 2.92 -2.55 -11.88
N THR A 2 3.74 -1.78 -12.58
CA THR A 2 5.18 -1.99 -12.61
C THR A 2 5.77 -1.14 -11.50
N THR A 3 6.28 -1.77 -10.47
CA THR A 3 7.22 -1.13 -9.54
C THR A 3 8.29 -0.45 -10.41
N LEU A 4 8.45 0.88 -10.26
CA LEU A 4 9.39 1.64 -11.09
C LEU A 4 10.84 1.16 -10.86
N ILE A 5 11.11 0.64 -9.67
CA ILE A 5 12.32 -0.09 -9.28
C ILE A 5 12.01 -1.59 -9.36
N GLY A 6 12.74 -2.33 -10.19
CA GLY A 6 12.59 -3.77 -10.35
C GLY A 6 13.44 -4.58 -9.37
N VAL A 7 13.20 -5.90 -9.33
CA VAL A 7 14.10 -6.86 -8.66
C VAL A 7 15.44 -6.87 -9.40
N GLY A 8 16.53 -6.54 -8.69
CA GLY A 8 17.90 -6.48 -9.22
C GLY A 8 18.45 -5.06 -9.42
N ASP A 9 17.65 -4.03 -9.17
CA ASP A 9 18.10 -2.63 -9.17
C ASP A 9 18.63 -2.26 -7.77
N ILE A 10 19.71 -1.48 -7.71
CA ILE A 10 20.30 -0.98 -6.46
C ILE A 10 19.90 0.48 -6.29
N VAL A 11 19.35 0.82 -5.13
CA VAL A 11 19.10 2.21 -4.74
C VAL A 11 20.12 2.60 -3.68
N GLY A 12 20.97 3.56 -3.99
CA GLY A 12 21.90 4.19 -3.05
C GLY A 12 21.38 5.57 -2.65
N TRP A 13 21.54 5.93 -1.38
CA TRP A 13 21.32 7.30 -0.90
C TRP A 13 22.61 7.82 -0.26
N SER A 14 22.92 9.09 -0.49
CA SER A 14 23.99 9.83 0.17
C SER A 14 23.52 11.25 0.51
N ALA A 15 24.36 12.02 1.20
CA ALA A 15 24.10 13.45 1.42
C ALA A 15 24.04 14.26 0.11
N ASP A 16 24.61 13.74 -0.98
CA ASP A 16 24.64 14.37 -2.30
C ASP A 16 23.48 13.93 -3.22
N GLY A 17 22.55 13.10 -2.70
CA GLY A 17 21.34 12.68 -3.41
C GLY A 17 21.10 11.16 -3.48
N VAL A 18 20.17 10.78 -4.34
CA VAL A 18 19.70 9.40 -4.57
C VAL A 18 20.21 8.89 -5.93
N MET A 19 20.72 7.68 -5.98
CA MET A 19 21.20 7.04 -7.19
C MET A 19 20.51 5.70 -7.39
N VAL A 20 19.88 5.52 -8.55
CA VAL A 20 19.25 4.26 -8.94
C VAL A 20 20.12 3.59 -10.01
N LEU A 21 20.60 2.40 -9.70
CA LEU A 21 21.44 1.59 -10.57
C LEU A 21 20.66 0.39 -11.08
N GLU A 22 20.40 0.34 -12.38
CA GLU A 22 19.87 -0.84 -13.03
C GLU A 22 21.04 -1.75 -13.47
N CYS A 23 21.20 -2.87 -12.77
CA CYS A 23 22.31 -3.79 -13.00
C CYS A 23 22.01 -4.81 -14.11
N LYS A 24 22.95 -4.99 -15.03
CA LYS A 24 22.85 -5.92 -16.16
C LYS A 24 23.96 -6.96 -16.09
N ASN A 25 23.57 -8.23 -15.97
CA ASN A 25 24.50 -9.35 -16.08
C ASN A 25 24.86 -9.66 -17.54
N ARG A 26 25.40 -8.68 -18.25
CA ARG A 26 25.89 -8.76 -19.63
C ARG A 26 26.72 -7.52 -19.96
N PRO A 27 27.61 -7.60 -20.98
CA PRO A 27 28.33 -6.43 -21.50
C PRO A 27 27.44 -5.30 -22.00
N ALA A 28 28.01 -4.10 -22.04
CA ALA A 28 27.37 -2.94 -22.64
C ALA A 28 27.18 -3.17 -24.15
N PRO A 29 26.00 -2.85 -24.71
CA PRO A 29 25.81 -2.91 -26.16
C PRO A 29 26.70 -1.86 -26.84
N GLN A 30 27.24 -2.18 -28.03
CA GLN A 30 28.08 -1.25 -28.81
C GLN A 30 27.35 0.03 -29.23
N HIS A 31 26.03 -0.07 -29.39
CA HIS A 31 25.16 1.05 -29.69
C HIS A 31 24.01 1.10 -28.71
N GLU A 32 23.57 2.33 -28.45
CA GLU A 32 22.45 2.56 -27.57
C GLU A 32 21.16 1.96 -28.15
N PRO A 33 20.50 1.05 -27.42
CA PRO A 33 19.32 0.38 -27.93
C PRO A 33 18.14 1.35 -27.98
N THR A 34 17.62 1.59 -29.18
CA THR A 34 16.44 2.45 -29.42
C THR A 34 15.11 1.70 -29.38
N THR A 35 15.15 0.36 -29.50
CA THR A 35 13.98 -0.51 -29.43
C THR A 35 14.24 -1.78 -28.60
N GLY A 36 13.19 -2.58 -28.39
CA GLY A 36 13.30 -3.85 -27.68
C GLY A 36 13.40 -3.72 -26.16
N ARG A 37 13.80 -4.81 -25.49
CA ARG A 37 13.77 -4.93 -24.02
C ARG A 37 14.59 -3.84 -23.31
N LEU A 38 15.75 -3.50 -23.86
CA LEU A 38 16.70 -2.58 -23.24
C LEU A 38 16.27 -1.13 -23.36
N ALA A 39 15.78 -0.72 -24.52
CA ALA A 39 15.22 0.60 -24.71
C ALA A 39 14.02 0.82 -23.77
N ARG A 40 13.16 -0.18 -23.59
CA ARG A 40 12.04 -0.14 -22.64
C ARG A 40 12.50 -0.03 -21.19
N GLN A 41 13.56 -0.76 -20.84
CA GLN A 41 14.14 -0.74 -19.49
C GLN A 41 14.77 0.62 -19.17
N ARG A 42 15.56 1.17 -20.09
CA ARG A 42 16.13 2.52 -19.98
C ARG A 42 15.04 3.58 -19.84
N ARG A 43 14.04 3.58 -20.73
CA ARG A 43 12.92 4.53 -20.66
C ARG A 43 12.23 4.50 -19.31
N ARG A 44 12.02 3.31 -18.74
CA ARG A 44 11.45 3.14 -17.41
C ARG A 44 12.36 3.73 -16.31
N GLY A 45 13.68 3.58 -16.45
CA GLY A 45 14.65 4.20 -15.55
C GLY A 45 14.66 5.74 -15.61
N GLU A 46 14.61 6.32 -16.80
CA GLU A 46 14.52 7.77 -17.00
C GLU A 46 13.19 8.33 -16.47
N GLN A 47 12.09 7.60 -16.64
CA GLN A 47 10.80 7.92 -16.03
C GLN A 47 10.85 7.86 -14.50
N LEU A 48 11.59 6.90 -13.93
CA LEU A 48 11.79 6.82 -12.48
C LEU A 48 12.61 8.01 -11.97
N GLU A 49 13.70 8.38 -12.65
CA GLU A 49 14.48 9.57 -12.30
C GLU A 49 13.60 10.82 -12.32
N THR A 50 12.84 11.02 -13.39
CA THR A 50 11.88 12.12 -13.50
C THR A 50 10.89 12.12 -12.33
N TYR A 51 10.25 10.98 -12.06
CA TYR A 51 9.24 10.86 -11.01
C TYR A 51 9.80 11.11 -9.61
N LEU A 52 11.01 10.61 -9.32
CA LEU A 52 11.66 10.82 -8.03
C LEU A 52 12.12 12.29 -7.86
N THR A 53 12.48 12.97 -8.94
CA THR A 53 12.85 14.39 -8.93
C THR A 53 11.64 15.31 -8.80
N SER A 54 10.63 15.16 -9.67
CA SER A 54 9.50 16.11 -9.73
C SER A 54 8.31 15.69 -8.86
N SER A 55 8.35 14.50 -8.25
CA SER A 55 7.20 13.88 -7.57
C SER A 55 5.97 13.74 -8.48
N THR A 56 6.13 13.85 -9.80
CA THR A 56 5.05 13.79 -10.80
C THR A 56 5.46 12.95 -11.99
N LEU A 57 4.49 12.23 -12.56
CA LEU A 57 4.68 11.46 -13.79
C LEU A 57 3.42 11.61 -14.64
N ASP A 58 3.58 12.19 -15.81
CA ASP A 58 2.52 12.28 -16.81
C ASP A 58 2.33 10.91 -17.47
N GLU A 59 1.13 10.32 -17.33
CA GLU A 59 0.74 9.06 -17.95
C GLU A 59 -0.24 9.27 -19.12
N GLY A 60 -0.33 10.50 -19.64
CA GLY A 60 -1.17 10.89 -20.78
C GLY A 60 -2.55 11.36 -20.34
N ASP A 61 -3.40 10.42 -19.94
CA ASP A 61 -4.79 10.72 -19.54
C ASP A 61 -4.88 11.26 -18.09
N PHE A 62 -3.81 11.10 -17.31
CA PHE A 62 -3.76 11.54 -15.93
C PHE A 62 -2.31 11.76 -15.48
N VAL A 63 -2.15 12.61 -14.46
CA VAL A 63 -0.86 12.85 -13.80
C VAL A 63 -0.82 12.04 -12.52
N ARG A 64 0.17 11.15 -12.42
CA ARG A 64 0.48 10.48 -11.15
C ARG A 64 1.33 11.42 -10.30
N GLN A 65 0.90 11.66 -9.08
CA GLN A 65 1.62 12.51 -8.14
C GLN A 65 2.00 11.75 -6.87
N ALA A 66 3.22 11.97 -6.37
CA ALA A 66 3.66 11.53 -5.05
C ALA A 66 3.21 12.54 -4.00
N HIS A 67 2.71 12.03 -2.89
CA HIS A 67 2.33 12.84 -1.74
C HIS A 67 2.85 12.18 -0.47
N ALA A 68 3.33 13.02 0.46
CA ALA A 68 3.72 12.60 1.78
C ALA A 68 2.45 12.42 2.63
N ILE A 69 1.99 11.17 2.76
CA ILE A 69 0.87 10.82 3.62
C ILE A 69 1.43 10.03 4.81
N SER A 70 1.23 10.53 6.02
CA SER A 70 1.54 9.82 7.26
C SER A 70 0.51 8.72 7.49
N LEU A 71 0.79 7.51 6.98
CA LEU A 71 -0.10 6.36 7.15
C LEU A 71 -0.17 5.92 8.61
N PRO A 72 -1.33 5.43 9.07
CA PRO A 72 -1.46 4.84 10.40
C PRO A 72 -0.54 3.62 10.55
N SER A 73 0.05 3.49 11.73
CA SER A 73 0.92 2.35 12.06
C SER A 73 0.11 1.07 12.26
N PRO A 74 0.57 -0.09 11.78
CA PRO A 74 -0.08 -1.36 12.07
C PRO A 74 -0.01 -1.73 13.56
N ASP A 75 -1.13 -2.21 14.11
CA ASP A 75 -1.23 -2.63 15.52
C ASP A 75 -0.73 -4.07 15.71
N TRP A 76 0.58 -4.20 15.82
CA TRP A 76 1.22 -5.50 16.06
C TRP A 76 1.01 -6.03 17.47
N ALA A 77 0.73 -5.17 18.45
CA ALA A 77 0.41 -5.60 19.80
C ALA A 77 -0.94 -6.35 19.82
N ALA A 78 -1.93 -5.84 19.07
CA ALA A 78 -3.18 -6.53 18.85
C ALA A 78 -2.99 -7.90 18.19
N VAL A 79 -2.12 -8.00 17.17
CA VAL A 79 -1.78 -9.29 16.54
C VAL A 79 -1.12 -10.24 17.52
N ALA A 80 -0.11 -9.80 18.28
CA ALA A 80 0.58 -10.64 19.26
C ALA A 80 -0.39 -11.18 20.31
N GLY A 81 -1.25 -10.32 20.87
CA GLY A 81 -2.26 -10.72 21.85
C GLY A 81 -3.37 -11.59 21.25
N LEU A 82 -3.74 -11.40 19.98
CA LEU A 82 -4.69 -12.25 19.27
C LEU A 82 -4.14 -13.68 19.13
N LEU A 83 -2.89 -13.82 18.70
CA LEU A 83 -2.25 -15.12 18.54
C LEU A 83 -2.12 -15.86 19.88
N GLU A 84 -1.74 -15.15 20.94
CA GLU A 84 -1.71 -15.72 22.30
C GLU A 84 -3.08 -16.23 22.76
N ARG A 85 -4.14 -15.45 22.55
CA ARG A 85 -5.51 -15.89 22.87
C ARG A 85 -5.95 -17.07 22.00
N CYS A 86 -5.51 -17.14 20.75
CA CYS A 86 -5.80 -18.27 19.85
C CYS A 86 -5.16 -19.56 20.37
N GLU A 87 -3.90 -19.49 20.79
CA GLU A 87 -3.17 -20.63 21.36
C GLU A 87 -3.77 -21.13 22.68
N ALA A 88 -4.29 -20.22 23.50
CA ALA A 88 -4.98 -20.57 24.75
C ALA A 88 -6.45 -20.96 24.55
N SER A 89 -7.00 -20.82 23.34
CA SER A 89 -8.43 -21.01 23.07
C SER A 89 -8.79 -22.49 22.96
N PRO A 90 -9.80 -22.99 23.70
CA PRO A 90 -10.30 -24.35 23.53
C PRO A 90 -10.87 -24.62 22.13
N THR A 91 -11.25 -23.58 21.40
CA THR A 91 -11.80 -23.69 20.04
C THR A 91 -10.75 -23.49 18.96
N ASN A 92 -9.46 -23.38 19.30
CA ASN A 92 -8.36 -23.15 18.35
C ASN A 92 -8.54 -21.88 17.48
N VAL A 93 -9.43 -20.98 17.89
CA VAL A 93 -9.80 -19.76 17.16
C VAL A 93 -9.91 -18.61 18.14
N ALA A 94 -9.42 -17.45 17.76
CA ALA A 94 -9.64 -16.19 18.48
C ALA A 94 -9.93 -15.05 17.50
N VAL A 95 -10.55 -14.00 18.02
CA VAL A 95 -10.96 -12.81 17.24
C VAL A 95 -10.44 -11.55 17.91
N HIS A 96 -10.16 -10.55 17.10
CA HIS A 96 -9.89 -9.18 17.53
C HIS A 96 -10.66 -8.21 16.63
N SER A 97 -11.40 -7.29 17.24
CA SER A 97 -12.12 -6.24 16.50
C SER A 97 -11.18 -5.06 16.29
N LEU A 98 -10.95 -4.69 15.03
CA LEU A 98 -10.30 -3.43 14.64
C LEU A 98 -11.33 -2.29 14.48
N GLY A 99 -12.62 -2.61 14.54
CA GLY A 99 -13.73 -1.68 14.46
C GLY A 99 -15.04 -2.37 14.02
N PRO A 100 -16.08 -1.57 13.75
CA PRO A 100 -17.34 -2.07 13.20
C PRO A 100 -17.12 -2.75 11.84
N ASN A 101 -17.54 -4.02 11.73
CA ASN A 101 -17.35 -4.87 10.54
C ASN A 101 -15.90 -4.91 10.04
N ASP A 102 -14.93 -4.89 10.95
CA ASP A 102 -13.50 -5.00 10.67
C ASP A 102 -12.85 -5.86 11.76
N ILE A 103 -12.55 -7.12 11.44
CA ILE A 103 -12.04 -8.09 12.41
C ILE A 103 -10.83 -8.84 11.87
N LEU A 104 -9.92 -9.16 12.79
CA LEU A 104 -8.84 -10.13 12.60
C LEU A 104 -9.20 -11.42 13.30
N VAL A 105 -9.01 -12.52 12.61
CA VAL A 105 -9.24 -13.88 13.09
C VAL A 105 -7.92 -14.62 13.06
N ALA A 106 -7.58 -15.25 14.18
CA ALA A 106 -6.50 -16.21 14.25
C ALA A 106 -7.09 -17.61 14.43
N ALA A 107 -6.55 -18.58 13.69
CA ALA A 107 -6.92 -19.99 13.80
C ALA A 107 -5.67 -20.87 13.78
N THR A 108 -5.67 -21.95 14.57
CA THR A 108 -4.63 -22.98 14.46
C THR A 108 -5.00 -24.01 13.40
N SER A 109 -4.05 -24.81 12.95
CA SER A 109 -4.30 -25.95 12.04
C SER A 109 -5.26 -27.01 12.59
N GLN A 110 -5.60 -26.95 13.89
CA GLN A 110 -6.56 -27.84 14.55
C GLN A 110 -7.98 -27.26 14.62
N ALA A 111 -8.21 -26.02 14.14
CA ALA A 111 -9.55 -25.44 14.12
C ALA A 111 -10.44 -26.14 13.07
N THR A 112 -11.69 -26.44 13.44
CA THR A 112 -12.66 -27.01 12.50
C THR A 112 -13.31 -25.93 11.65
N VAL A 113 -13.82 -26.31 10.48
CA VAL A 113 -14.54 -25.40 9.57
C VAL A 113 -15.75 -24.77 10.27
N GLU A 114 -16.47 -25.49 11.14
CA GLU A 114 -17.60 -24.95 11.90
C GLU A 114 -17.18 -23.95 12.98
N GLN A 115 -15.98 -24.09 13.56
CA GLN A 115 -15.44 -23.14 14.52
C GLN A 115 -15.09 -21.82 13.82
N VAL A 116 -14.41 -21.90 12.68
CA VAL A 116 -14.06 -20.73 11.85
C VAL A 116 -15.32 -20.08 11.26
N GLY A 117 -16.24 -20.89 10.73
CA GLY A 117 -17.47 -20.43 10.09
C GLY A 117 -18.39 -19.66 11.04
N ARG A 118 -18.47 -20.04 12.33
CA ARG A 118 -19.21 -19.30 13.35
C ARG A 118 -18.68 -17.89 13.57
N VAL A 119 -17.37 -17.71 13.52
CA VAL A 119 -16.73 -16.39 13.61
C VAL A 119 -17.01 -15.57 12.36
N MET A 120 -16.91 -16.17 11.18
CA MET A 120 -17.18 -15.48 9.91
C MET A 120 -18.65 -15.05 9.78
N ALA A 121 -19.59 -15.84 10.29
CA ALA A 121 -21.02 -15.52 10.28
C ALA A 121 -21.38 -14.29 11.14
N ALA A 122 -20.53 -13.89 12.09
CA ALA A 122 -20.75 -12.73 12.94
C ALA A 122 -20.59 -11.37 12.21
N LEU A 123 -20.06 -11.35 11.00
CA LEU A 123 -19.89 -10.16 10.14
C LEU A 123 -21.18 -9.72 9.42
N GLY A 124 -22.34 -9.99 10.01
CA GLY A 124 -23.66 -9.73 9.43
C GLY A 124 -23.81 -8.35 8.74
N ASP A 125 -24.72 -8.28 7.78
CA ASP A 125 -25.12 -7.10 6.99
C ASP A 125 -23.97 -6.22 6.44
N SER A 126 -22.77 -6.80 6.23
CA SER A 126 -21.67 -6.13 5.54
C SER A 126 -22.09 -5.80 4.09
N LYS A 127 -21.92 -4.54 3.68
CA LYS A 127 -22.30 -4.05 2.35
C LYS A 127 -21.32 -4.53 1.28
N ASN A 128 -20.02 -4.39 1.56
CA ASN A 128 -18.94 -4.76 0.66
C ASN A 128 -17.88 -5.62 1.40
N PRO A 129 -18.23 -6.85 1.79
CA PRO A 129 -17.33 -7.73 2.53
C PRO A 129 -16.08 -8.04 1.70
N SER A 130 -14.93 -8.05 2.36
CA SER A 130 -13.63 -8.44 1.81
C SER A 130 -12.90 -9.32 2.80
N VAL A 131 -12.19 -10.31 2.27
CA VAL A 131 -11.42 -11.28 3.05
C VAL A 131 -9.98 -11.24 2.57
N ALA A 132 -9.04 -11.33 3.51
CA ALA A 132 -7.63 -11.42 3.22
C ALA A 132 -6.94 -12.45 4.10
N PHE A 133 -6.21 -13.37 3.49
CA PHE A 133 -5.47 -14.43 4.16
C PHE A 133 -3.99 -14.04 4.21
N TYR A 134 -3.49 -13.65 5.38
CA TYR A 134 -2.15 -13.05 5.49
C TYR A 134 -1.02 -14.00 5.06
N SER A 135 -1.28 -15.30 4.89
CA SER A 135 -0.37 -16.24 4.25
C SER A 135 -0.03 -15.86 2.79
N GLU A 136 -0.92 -15.16 2.07
CA GLU A 136 -0.65 -14.66 0.72
C GLU A 136 0.49 -13.63 0.67
N LEU A 137 0.81 -12.99 1.79
CA LEU A 137 1.92 -12.04 1.90
C LEU A 137 3.29 -12.71 1.90
N ILE A 138 3.37 -14.04 1.98
CA ILE A 138 4.64 -14.77 1.81
C ILE A 138 5.21 -14.50 0.41
N ASP A 139 4.35 -14.50 -0.62
CA ASP A 139 4.75 -14.32 -2.02
C ASP A 139 4.52 -12.89 -2.54
N THR A 140 3.69 -12.09 -1.86
CA THR A 140 3.23 -10.78 -2.35
C THR A 140 3.68 -9.59 -1.50
N ALA A 141 4.58 -9.82 -0.52
CA ALA A 141 5.15 -8.75 0.28
C ALA A 141 5.80 -7.64 -0.57
N SER A 142 5.78 -6.43 -0.02
CA SER A 142 6.34 -5.23 -0.65
C SER A 142 6.88 -4.29 0.43
N TYR A 143 7.40 -3.14 0.01
CA TYR A 143 7.84 -2.10 0.95
C TYR A 143 6.73 -1.57 1.86
N ARG A 144 5.44 -1.77 1.51
CA ARG A 144 4.28 -1.40 2.36
C ARG A 144 3.63 -2.59 3.07
N LEU A 145 3.79 -3.79 2.52
CA LEU A 145 3.13 -5.00 3.00
C LEU A 145 4.18 -5.96 3.56
N MET A 146 4.17 -6.19 4.86
CA MET A 146 5.15 -7.06 5.50
C MET A 146 4.73 -8.52 5.36
N ALA A 147 5.67 -9.41 5.02
CA ALA A 147 5.46 -10.84 5.14
C ALA A 147 5.43 -11.27 6.62
N PRO A 148 4.77 -12.40 6.97
CA PRO A 148 4.76 -12.93 8.34
C PRO A 148 6.14 -13.15 8.96
N SER A 149 7.16 -13.45 8.15
CA SER A 149 8.56 -13.57 8.58
C SER A 149 9.12 -12.31 9.23
N SER A 150 8.56 -11.15 8.89
CA SER A 150 9.03 -9.83 9.33
C SER A 150 8.15 -9.21 10.42
N TYR A 151 7.06 -9.88 10.82
CA TYR A 151 6.18 -9.34 11.86
C TYR A 151 6.94 -9.16 13.19
N PRO A 152 6.75 -8.04 13.90
CA PRO A 152 7.39 -7.80 15.19
C PRO A 152 6.67 -8.58 16.31
N ILE A 153 6.67 -9.90 16.19
CA ILE A 153 6.09 -10.86 17.12
C ILE A 153 7.14 -11.96 17.43
N GLY A 154 6.86 -12.79 18.44
CA GLY A 154 7.74 -13.89 18.86
C GLY A 154 8.12 -14.83 17.70
N GLY A 155 9.37 -15.30 17.71
CA GLY A 155 9.92 -16.14 16.63
C GLY A 155 9.13 -17.42 16.38
N GLU A 156 8.69 -18.10 17.46
CA GLU A 156 7.82 -19.28 17.41
C GLU A 156 6.54 -19.01 16.58
N ARG A 157 5.85 -17.92 16.88
CA ARG A 157 4.59 -17.55 16.20
C ARG A 157 4.83 -17.18 14.74
N ARG A 158 5.94 -16.50 14.43
CA ARG A 158 6.32 -16.23 13.04
C ARG A 158 6.52 -17.52 12.26
N TRP A 159 7.26 -18.47 12.84
CA TRP A 159 7.50 -19.78 12.21
C TRP A 159 6.18 -20.51 11.97
N ARG A 160 5.30 -20.60 12.97
CA ARG A 160 3.99 -21.23 12.82
C ARG A 160 3.09 -20.56 11.77
N LEU A 161 3.16 -19.24 11.62
CA LEU A 161 2.44 -18.52 10.54
C LEU A 161 2.99 -18.86 9.15
N LEU A 162 4.31 -19.08 9.03
CA LEU A 162 4.94 -19.46 7.77
C LEU A 162 4.63 -20.90 7.36
N GLU A 163 4.59 -21.82 8.32
CA GLU A 163 4.24 -23.23 8.08
C GLU A 163 2.72 -23.48 7.95
N GLY A 164 1.90 -22.48 8.28
CA GLY A 164 0.43 -22.58 8.23
C GLY A 164 -0.20 -23.26 9.45
N ASP A 165 0.58 -23.55 10.50
CA ASP A 165 0.09 -24.04 11.80
C ASP A 165 -0.70 -22.98 12.59
N LEU A 166 -0.44 -21.71 12.27
CA LEU A 166 -1.27 -20.57 12.63
C LEU A 166 -1.66 -19.85 11.35
N GLN A 167 -2.90 -19.37 11.30
CA GLN A 167 -3.43 -18.58 10.20
C GLN A 167 -3.97 -17.27 10.74
N LEU A 168 -3.74 -16.19 9.98
CA LEU A 168 -4.33 -14.87 10.21
C LEU A 168 -5.21 -14.51 9.02
N VAL A 169 -6.46 -14.22 9.31
CA VAL A 169 -7.46 -13.83 8.31
C VAL A 169 -8.08 -12.51 8.72
N ARG A 170 -8.08 -11.53 7.82
CA ARG A 170 -8.83 -10.30 7.99
C ARG A 170 -10.16 -10.40 7.27
N LEU A 171 -11.21 -9.94 7.93
CA LEU A 171 -12.54 -9.82 7.38
C LEU A 171 -13.02 -8.39 7.62
N VAL A 172 -13.34 -7.69 6.53
CA VAL A 172 -13.65 -6.25 6.62
C VAL A 172 -14.70 -5.84 5.60
N ASP A 173 -15.64 -4.99 6.00
CA ASP A 173 -16.54 -4.29 5.09
C ASP A 173 -15.83 -3.06 4.51
N THR A 174 -15.33 -3.21 3.29
CA THR A 174 -14.64 -2.12 2.55
C THR A 174 -15.57 -0.97 2.18
N GLY A 175 -16.89 -1.15 2.28
CA GLY A 175 -17.86 -0.08 2.14
C GLY A 175 -17.72 0.97 3.24
N ASN A 176 -17.15 0.61 4.39
CA ASN A 176 -16.90 1.53 5.49
C ASN A 176 -15.82 2.57 5.17
N PHE A 177 -15.09 2.44 4.06
CA PHE A 177 -14.24 3.52 3.57
C PHE A 177 -15.05 4.73 3.11
N ALA A 178 -16.31 4.52 2.68
CA ALA A 178 -17.16 5.60 2.24
C ALA A 178 -17.38 6.62 3.36
N ALA A 179 -17.17 7.89 3.05
CA ALA A 179 -17.42 9.00 3.97
C ALA A 179 -17.75 10.27 3.18
N GLY A 180 -18.68 11.07 3.70
CA GLY A 180 -18.94 12.43 3.23
C GLY A 180 -18.53 13.43 4.30
N PHE A 181 -17.94 14.55 3.89
CA PHE A 181 -17.64 15.67 4.77
C PHE A 181 -17.69 16.99 4.01
N ASP A 182 -17.88 18.09 4.74
CA ASP A 182 -17.77 19.44 4.21
C ASP A 182 -16.38 20.01 4.54
N HIS A 183 -15.81 20.77 3.61
CA HIS A 183 -14.59 21.54 3.81
C HIS A 183 -14.71 22.89 3.09
N GLU A 184 -14.76 23.98 3.86
CA GLU A 184 -14.88 25.35 3.33
C GLU A 184 -16.07 25.54 2.37
N GLY A 185 -17.19 24.85 2.62
CA GLY A 185 -18.39 24.92 1.78
C GLY A 185 -18.36 24.03 0.54
N ALA A 186 -17.29 23.25 0.34
CA ALA A 186 -17.24 22.20 -0.67
C ALA A 186 -17.64 20.85 -0.06
N ALA A 187 -18.63 20.20 -0.67
CA ALA A 187 -18.99 18.83 -0.33
C ALA A 187 -17.97 17.84 -0.92
N VAL A 188 -17.38 17.01 -0.06
CA VAL A 188 -16.36 16.03 -0.42
C VAL A 188 -16.85 14.62 -0.07
N THR A 189 -16.67 13.69 -1.00
CA THR A 189 -17.03 12.28 -0.81
C THR A 189 -15.82 11.38 -1.06
N LEU A 190 -15.43 10.59 -0.06
CA LEU A 190 -14.51 9.47 -0.22
C LEU A 190 -15.32 8.25 -0.68
N VAL A 191 -14.94 7.68 -1.82
CA VAL A 191 -15.65 6.59 -2.49
C VAL A 191 -14.72 5.39 -2.65
N PRO A 192 -15.00 4.25 -2.00
CA PRO A 192 -14.38 2.98 -2.35
C PRO A 192 -14.98 2.47 -3.66
N GLU A 193 -14.13 2.14 -4.63
CA GLU A 193 -14.55 1.55 -5.91
C GLU A 193 -13.75 0.30 -6.23
N ARG A 194 -14.40 -0.69 -6.84
CA ARG A 194 -13.69 -1.86 -7.39
C ARG A 194 -13.49 -1.66 -8.89
N SER A 195 -12.23 -1.72 -9.32
CA SER A 195 -11.87 -1.66 -10.75
C SER A 195 -10.83 -2.73 -11.05
N ALA A 196 -11.07 -3.50 -12.11
CA ALA A 196 -10.22 -4.62 -12.53
C ALA A 196 -9.85 -5.59 -11.38
N GLY A 197 -10.81 -5.88 -10.49
CA GLY A 197 -10.62 -6.75 -9.34
C GLY A 197 -9.91 -6.13 -8.13
N ARG A 198 -9.43 -4.89 -8.23
CA ARG A 198 -8.71 -4.18 -7.16
C ARG A 198 -9.61 -3.16 -6.47
N LEU A 199 -9.41 -3.00 -5.17
CA LEU A 199 -10.03 -1.91 -4.40
C LEU A 199 -9.24 -0.62 -4.63
N ASN A 200 -9.89 0.39 -5.18
CA ASN A 200 -9.35 1.75 -5.29
C ASN A 200 -10.15 2.68 -4.38
N LEU A 201 -9.51 3.78 -4.01
CA LEU A 201 -10.16 4.84 -3.23
C LEU A 201 -10.11 6.11 -4.08
N ARG A 202 -11.24 6.78 -4.18
CA ARG A 202 -11.41 8.02 -4.94
C ARG A 202 -11.99 9.11 -4.04
N ILE A 203 -11.53 10.34 -4.21
CA ILE A 203 -12.14 11.53 -3.62
C ILE A 203 -12.88 12.27 -4.74
N ASP A 204 -14.17 12.46 -4.54
CA ASP A 204 -15.03 13.30 -5.35
C ASP A 204 -15.28 14.61 -4.61
N ILE A 205 -15.07 15.74 -5.29
CA ILE A 205 -15.36 17.08 -4.79
C ILE A 205 -16.37 17.69 -5.76
N ASP A 206 -17.46 18.28 -5.23
CA ASP A 206 -18.50 18.84 -6.08
C ASP A 206 -17.92 19.90 -7.05
N GLY A 207 -18.30 19.79 -8.32
CA GLY A 207 -17.81 20.65 -9.41
C GLY A 207 -16.35 20.45 -9.83
N GLN A 208 -15.62 19.43 -9.35
CA GLN A 208 -14.21 19.19 -9.72
C GLN A 208 -13.95 17.79 -10.28
N GLU A 209 -12.83 17.63 -10.99
CA GLU A 209 -12.31 16.31 -11.32
C GLU A 209 -11.87 15.55 -10.07
N TYR A 210 -12.21 14.27 -10.04
CA TYR A 210 -11.93 13.41 -8.92
C TYR A 210 -10.44 13.09 -8.80
N THR A 211 -9.99 12.79 -7.57
CA THR A 211 -8.62 12.30 -7.32
C THR A 211 -8.66 10.83 -6.91
N LYS A 212 -7.83 9.99 -7.55
CA LYS A 212 -7.73 8.56 -7.23
C LYS A 212 -6.45 8.25 -6.47
N PHE A 213 -6.60 7.51 -5.37
CA PHE A 213 -5.48 6.85 -4.71
C PHE A 213 -5.18 5.53 -5.40
N THR A 214 -3.90 5.17 -5.42
CA THR A 214 -3.49 3.85 -5.88
C THR A 214 -4.12 2.76 -5.01
N HIS A 215 -4.57 1.65 -5.62
CA HIS A 215 -5.10 0.49 -4.89
C HIS A 215 -4.21 -0.02 -3.76
N GLN A 216 -2.88 0.16 -3.86
CA GLN A 216 -1.94 -0.20 -2.79
C GLN A 216 -2.27 0.43 -1.44
N LEU A 217 -2.91 1.60 -1.43
CA LEU A 217 -3.33 2.27 -0.19
C LEU A 217 -4.51 1.55 0.46
N ALA A 218 -5.48 1.12 -0.35
CA ALA A 218 -6.61 0.34 0.13
C ALA A 218 -6.18 -1.08 0.53
N GLU A 219 -5.26 -1.67 -0.23
CA GLU A 219 -4.62 -2.95 0.10
C GLU A 219 -3.81 -2.88 1.41
N PHE A 220 -3.19 -1.74 1.72
CA PHE A 220 -2.47 -1.58 2.99
C PHE A 220 -3.38 -1.84 4.20
N CYS A 221 -4.61 -1.35 4.23
CA CYS A 221 -5.51 -1.74 5.31
C CYS A 221 -5.91 -3.21 5.20
N LEU A 222 -6.15 -3.75 4.00
CA LEU A 222 -6.64 -5.12 3.88
C LEU A 222 -5.61 -6.14 4.38
N TRP A 223 -4.32 -5.86 4.19
CA TRP A 223 -3.21 -6.78 4.41
C TRP A 223 -2.37 -6.49 5.65
N MET A 224 -2.54 -5.33 6.28
CA MET A 224 -1.83 -4.97 7.53
C MET A 224 -2.83 -4.78 8.65
N PRO A 225 -2.48 -5.02 9.94
CA PRO A 225 -3.38 -4.84 11.08
C PRO A 225 -3.64 -3.36 11.40
N VAL A 226 -4.14 -2.61 10.43
CA VAL A 226 -4.48 -1.19 10.51
C VAL A 226 -5.99 -1.07 10.50
N PRO A 227 -6.64 -0.48 11.52
CA PRO A 227 -8.08 -0.23 11.48
C PRO A 227 -8.50 0.55 10.24
N LEU A 228 -9.54 0.08 9.54
CA LEU A 228 -10.05 0.77 8.35
C LEU A 228 -10.45 2.21 8.69
N ALA A 229 -11.08 2.40 9.85
CA ALA A 229 -11.49 3.72 10.33
C ALA A 229 -10.30 4.69 10.49
N ALA A 230 -9.14 4.21 10.94
CA ALA A 230 -7.94 5.03 11.07
C ALA A 230 -7.42 5.48 9.70
N LEU A 231 -7.33 4.57 8.72
CA LEU A 231 -6.92 4.93 7.37
C LEU A 231 -7.92 5.90 6.72
N ARG A 232 -9.22 5.71 6.93
CA ARG A 232 -10.26 6.63 6.45
C ARG A 232 -10.08 8.04 7.01
N LEU A 233 -9.78 8.18 8.30
CA LEU A 233 -9.51 9.49 8.91
C LEU A 233 -8.26 10.14 8.30
N THR A 234 -7.17 9.39 8.15
CA THR A 234 -5.95 9.88 7.47
C THR A 234 -6.25 10.38 6.06
N LEU A 235 -7.12 9.69 5.31
CA LEU A 235 -7.52 10.10 3.97
C LEU A 235 -8.39 11.36 3.95
N ILE A 236 -9.29 11.51 4.92
CA ILE A 236 -10.09 12.72 5.08
C ILE A 236 -9.19 13.92 5.42
N ASP A 237 -8.29 13.76 6.38
CA ASP A 237 -7.38 14.84 6.78
C ASP A 237 -6.44 15.22 5.63
N TYR A 238 -5.95 14.24 4.89
CA TYR A 238 -5.17 14.48 3.69
C TYR A 238 -5.98 15.18 2.59
N ALA A 239 -7.24 14.82 2.37
CA ALA A 239 -8.11 15.50 1.42
C ALA A 239 -8.31 16.98 1.77
N ARG A 240 -8.42 17.32 3.06
CA ARG A 240 -8.49 18.71 3.54
C ARG A 240 -7.20 19.48 3.21
N ILE A 241 -6.04 18.86 3.43
CA ILE A 241 -4.74 19.45 3.08
C ILE A 241 -4.66 19.70 1.56
N LEU A 242 -5.04 18.72 0.74
CA LEU A 242 -5.08 18.89 -0.71
C LEU A 242 -5.96 20.05 -1.17
N LEU A 243 -7.11 20.23 -0.53
CA LEU A 243 -8.03 21.33 -0.84
C LEU A 243 -7.43 22.69 -0.46
N ASN A 244 -6.80 22.80 0.71
CA ASN A 244 -6.11 24.02 1.14
C ASN A 244 -4.91 24.36 0.23
N ASP A 245 -4.14 23.35 -0.16
CA ASP A 245 -3.00 23.52 -1.05
C ASP A 245 -3.48 23.94 -2.45
N ARG A 246 -4.58 23.39 -2.97
CA ARG A 246 -5.14 23.83 -4.26
C ARG A 246 -5.63 25.27 -4.22
N ALA A 247 -6.27 25.70 -3.11
CA ALA A 247 -6.64 27.10 -2.92
C ALA A 247 -5.41 28.02 -2.90
N SER A 248 -4.29 27.53 -2.35
CA SER A 248 -3.03 28.29 -2.23
C SER A 248 -2.17 28.26 -3.50
N ILE A 249 -2.14 27.15 -4.25
CA ILE A 249 -1.40 26.97 -5.51
C ILE A 249 -2.05 27.78 -6.65
N ALA A 250 -3.36 28.02 -6.59
CA ALA A 250 -4.00 29.00 -7.48
C ALA A 250 -3.39 30.42 -7.34
N GLU A 251 -2.71 30.71 -6.21
CA GLU A 251 -2.07 32.00 -5.93
C GLU A 251 -0.54 31.98 -6.11
N LEU A 252 0.12 30.81 -6.17
CA LEU A 252 1.58 30.66 -6.24
C LEU A 252 1.94 29.52 -7.21
N GLY A 253 2.59 29.87 -8.32
CA GLY A 253 2.88 28.98 -9.45
C GLY A 253 3.59 27.65 -9.12
N ASP A 254 3.33 26.67 -9.99
CA ASP A 254 3.58 25.21 -9.99
C ASP A 254 4.95 24.62 -9.56
N SER A 255 5.88 25.37 -8.96
CA SER A 255 7.19 24.80 -8.62
C SER A 255 7.12 23.91 -7.38
N ARG A 256 7.12 22.58 -7.62
CA ARG A 256 7.40 21.52 -6.63
C ARG A 256 8.83 20.99 -6.82
N ASP A 257 9.77 21.90 -7.06
CA ASP A 257 11.16 21.55 -7.26
C ASP A 257 11.76 20.90 -6.00
N LEU A 258 12.75 20.03 -6.21
CA LEU A 258 13.55 19.45 -5.13
C LEU A 258 14.14 20.56 -4.24
N ALA A 259 14.36 20.24 -2.96
CA ALA A 259 15.12 21.15 -2.10
C ALA A 259 16.52 21.38 -2.70
N PRO A 260 17.08 22.60 -2.62
CA PRO A 260 18.42 22.88 -3.11
C PRO A 260 19.45 21.89 -2.54
N GLY A 261 20.06 21.08 -3.41
CA GLY A 261 21.05 20.06 -3.05
C GLY A 261 20.60 18.60 -3.28
N ASP A 262 19.30 18.36 -3.39
CA ASP A 262 18.79 17.03 -3.74
C ASP A 262 19.00 16.77 -5.24
N ASN A 263 19.52 15.59 -5.56
CA ASN A 263 19.74 15.14 -6.93
C ASN A 263 19.34 13.67 -7.04
N VAL A 264 18.57 13.32 -8.07
CA VAL A 264 18.26 11.93 -8.38
C VAL A 264 18.88 11.59 -9.72
N LYS A 265 19.64 10.50 -9.78
CA LYS A 265 20.27 10.02 -11.02
C LYS A 265 19.93 8.56 -11.28
N TYR A 266 19.57 8.25 -12.52
CA TYR A 266 19.50 6.89 -13.01
C TYR A 266 20.72 6.52 -13.85
N ALA A 267 21.26 5.32 -13.65
CA ALA A 267 22.29 4.77 -14.51
C ALA A 267 22.08 3.26 -14.75
N THR A 268 22.41 2.79 -15.95
CA THR A 268 22.50 1.35 -16.24
C THR A 268 23.95 0.90 -16.11
N ILE A 269 24.21 -0.08 -15.24
CA ILE A 269 25.54 -0.67 -15.06
C ILE A 269 25.60 -2.04 -15.72
N TYR A 270 26.57 -2.21 -16.61
CA TYR A 270 26.83 -3.46 -17.32
C TYR A 270 27.96 -4.23 -16.66
N ARG A 271 27.96 -5.56 -16.85
CA ARG A 271 29.11 -6.38 -16.47
C ARG A 271 30.33 -5.93 -17.29
N PRO A 272 31.51 -5.76 -16.65
CA PRO A 272 32.75 -5.59 -17.40
C PRO A 272 32.96 -6.78 -18.35
N ASP A 273 33.64 -6.52 -19.46
CA ASP A 273 34.09 -7.56 -20.38
C ASP A 273 35.14 -8.47 -19.73
#